data_AF-A0A934XPQ5-F1
#
_entry.id   AF-A0A934XPQ5-F1
#
_cell.length_a   1.000
_cell.length_b   1.000
_cell.length_c   1.000
_cell.angle_alpha   90.00
_cell.angle_beta   90.00
_cell.angle_gamma   90.00
#
_symmetry.space_group_name_H-M   'P 1'
#
loop_
_entity.id
_entity.type
_entity.pdbx_description
1 polymer ?
#
loop_
_entity_poly.entity_id
_entity_poly.type
_entity_poly.pdbx_seq_one_letter_code
_entity_poly.pdbx_strand_id
1 'polypeptide(L)'
;MFHPQWFGDYLLWRLSPAVQVFLDGRVHLYDWQTWRNHSAILNAWDWERLLADYQISWVLLDTADPTQTELRAALRASPRWRLRYADDVALLFGRAP
;
A
#
# COMPACT_ATOMS: atom_id res chain seq x y z
N MET A 1 4.26 4.09 -4.26
CA MET A 1 2.92 3.48 -4.05
C MET A 1 3.04 2.41 -3.00
N PHE A 2 2.12 2.36 -2.04
CA PHE A 2 2.08 1.30 -1.03
C PHE A 2 1.23 0.13 -1.51
N HIS A 3 1.66 -1.10 -1.23
CA HIS A 3 0.97 -2.33 -1.59
C HIS A 3 1.49 -3.52 -0.77
N PRO A 4 0.76 -4.65 -0.70
CA PRO A 4 1.28 -5.91 -0.18
C PRO A 4 2.49 -6.40 -0.99
N GLN A 5 3.43 -7.09 -0.35
CA GLN A 5 4.73 -7.36 -0.97
C GLN A 5 4.63 -8.17 -2.27
N TRP A 6 3.67 -9.09 -2.41
CA TRP A 6 3.51 -9.92 -3.61
C TRP A 6 3.13 -9.15 -4.88
N PHE A 7 2.59 -7.93 -4.77
CA PHE A 7 2.38 -7.06 -5.94
C PHE A 7 3.67 -6.37 -6.41
N GLY A 8 4.70 -6.31 -5.56
CA GLY A 8 5.88 -5.47 -5.78
C GLY A 8 6.63 -5.74 -7.07
N ASP A 9 6.91 -7.00 -7.39
CA ASP A 9 7.71 -7.36 -8.57
C ASP A 9 6.98 -7.04 -9.89
N TYR A 10 5.69 -7.35 -9.97
CA TYR A 10 4.90 -7.05 -11.17
C TYR A 10 4.78 -5.54 -11.38
N LEU A 11 4.49 -4.79 -10.30
CA LEU A 11 4.38 -3.33 -10.35
C LEU A 11 5.73 -2.69 -10.73
N LEU A 12 6.82 -3.18 -10.17
CA LEU A 12 8.16 -2.73 -10.51
C LEU A 12 8.46 -2.98 -12.00
N TRP A 13 8.20 -4.19 -12.49
CA TRP A 13 8.42 -4.55 -13.90
C TRP A 13 7.58 -3.67 -14.85
N ARG A 14 6.31 -3.43 -14.52
CA ARG A 14 5.36 -2.77 -15.43
C ARG A 14 5.41 -1.25 -15.40
N LEU A 15 5.66 -0.66 -14.22
CA LEU A 15 5.49 0.78 -13.99
C LEU A 15 6.81 1.52 -13.77
N SER A 16 7.94 0.82 -13.65
CA SER A 16 9.25 1.47 -13.56
C SER A 16 9.60 2.18 -14.88
N PRO A 17 10.23 3.37 -14.83
CA PRO A 17 10.63 4.11 -13.63
C PRO A 17 9.58 5.10 -13.12
N ALA A 18 8.41 5.19 -13.76
CA ALA A 18 7.40 6.21 -13.47
C ALA A 18 6.77 6.10 -12.07
N VAL A 19 6.68 4.87 -11.53
CA VAL A 19 6.12 4.62 -10.20
C VAL A 19 7.11 3.84 -9.34
N GLN A 20 7.49 4.43 -8.20
CA GLN A 20 8.26 3.74 -7.18
C GLN A 20 7.36 2.84 -6.33
N VAL A 21 7.71 1.56 -6.23
CA VAL A 21 7.07 0.55 -5.36
C VAL A 21 7.60 0.67 -3.92
N PHE A 22 6.81 0.21 -2.95
CA PHE A 22 7.21 0.30 -1.53
C PHE A 22 8.17 -0.84 -1.14
N LEU A 23 7.82 -2.06 -1.56
CA LEU A 23 8.63 -3.27 -1.41
C LEU A 23 8.61 -4.06 -2.73
N ASP A 24 9.58 -4.95 -2.93
CA ASP A 24 9.58 -5.94 -4.01
C ASP A 24 10.25 -7.25 -3.54
N GLY A 25 10.44 -8.19 -4.46
CA GLY A 25 11.00 -9.52 -4.21
C GLY A 25 12.45 -9.51 -3.71
N ARG A 26 13.16 -8.38 -3.79
CA ARG A 26 14.51 -8.19 -3.25
C ARG A 26 14.47 -7.94 -1.74
N VAL A 27 13.69 -8.76 -1.03
CA VAL A 27 13.34 -8.63 0.38
C VAL A 27 14.55 -8.48 1.30
N HIS A 28 15.67 -9.12 0.96
CA HIS A 28 16.93 -9.08 1.70
C HIS A 28 17.67 -7.75 1.62
N LEU A 29 17.28 -6.85 0.70
CA LEU A 29 17.89 -5.52 0.53
C LEU A 29 17.20 -4.44 1.37
N TYR A 30 16.01 -4.73 1.92
CA TYR A 30 15.27 -3.78 2.75
C TYR A 30 15.65 -3.94 4.21
N ASP A 31 15.81 -2.81 4.90
CA ASP A 31 16.07 -2.82 6.33
C ASP A 31 14.84 -3.32 7.14
N TRP A 32 15.11 -3.74 8.38
CA TRP A 32 14.06 -4.25 9.26
C TRP A 32 12.99 -3.19 9.59
N GLN A 33 13.36 -1.91 9.64
CA GLN A 33 12.42 -0.83 9.93
C GLN A 33 11.37 -0.69 8.83
N THR A 34 11.77 -0.85 7.57
CA THR A 34 10.90 -0.76 6.40
C THR A 34 9.86 -1.89 6.43
N TRP A 35 10.30 -3.10 6.77
CA TRP A 35 9.39 -4.23 7.00
C TRP A 35 8.43 -4.00 8.16
N ARG A 36 8.92 -3.47 9.28
CA ARG A 36 8.08 -3.14 10.43
C ARG A 36 7.01 -2.11 10.07
N ASN A 37 7.39 -1.07 9.33
CA ASN A 37 6.46 -0.03 8.88
C ASN A 37 5.46 -0.58 7.86
N HIS A 38 5.89 -1.45 6.95
CA HIS A 38 4.99 -2.13 6.01
C HIS A 38 3.89 -2.90 6.75
N SER A 39 4.30 -3.75 7.69
CA SER A 39 3.38 -4.53 8.52
C SER A 39 2.48 -3.62 9.36
N ALA A 40 2.99 -2.56 9.96
CA ALA A 40 2.19 -1.60 10.73
C ALA A 40 1.09 -0.97 9.86
N ILE A 41 1.45 -0.52 8.65
CA ILE A 41 0.47 0.05 7.71
C ILE A 41 -0.59 -1.00 7.34
N LEU A 42 -0.20 -2.23 6.97
CA LEU A 42 -1.17 -3.30 6.63
C LEU A 42 -2.16 -3.59 7.77
N ASN A 43 -1.71 -3.52 9.02
CA ASN A 43 -2.54 -3.71 10.21
C ASN A 43 -3.28 -2.44 10.66
N ALA A 44 -3.26 -1.37 9.85
CA ALA A 44 -3.83 -0.07 10.17
C ALA A 44 -3.28 0.59 11.45
N TRP A 45 -2.03 0.28 11.84
CA TRP A 45 -1.35 0.90 12.97
C TRP A 45 -0.53 2.11 12.51
N ASP A 46 -0.82 3.30 13.05
CA ASP A 46 -0.18 4.57 12.67
C ASP A 46 -0.17 4.82 11.15
N TRP A 47 -1.05 4.13 10.42
CA TRP A 47 -0.94 3.94 8.98
C TRP A 47 -0.93 5.27 8.23
N GLU A 48 -1.78 6.21 8.64
CA GLU A 48 -1.94 7.46 7.92
C GLU A 48 -0.75 8.41 8.12
N ARG A 49 -0.12 8.36 9.31
CA ARG A 49 1.14 9.05 9.58
C ARG A 49 2.27 8.43 8.76
N LEU A 50 2.42 7.10 8.81
CA LEU A 50 3.46 6.40 8.06
C LEU A 50 3.32 6.62 6.54
N LEU A 51 2.10 6.53 5.99
CA LEU A 51 1.84 6.85 4.58
C LEU A 51 2.19 8.31 4.24
N ALA A 52 2.06 9.25 5.18
CA ALA A 52 2.50 10.63 4.98
C ALA A 52 4.02 10.77 5.04
N ASP A 53 4.69 10.12 6.00
CA ASP A 53 6.15 10.13 6.16
C ASP A 53 6.85 9.58 4.91
N TYR A 54 6.29 8.53 4.30
CA TYR A 54 6.76 7.96 3.03
C TYR A 54 6.22 8.67 1.78
N GLN A 55 5.51 9.78 1.93
CA GLN A 55 4.92 10.58 0.83
C GLN A 55 4.06 9.74 -0.13
N ILE A 56 3.37 8.73 0.39
CA ILE A 56 2.54 7.83 -0.39
C ILE A 56 1.30 8.58 -0.91
N SER A 57 1.10 8.49 -2.23
CA SER A 57 -0.08 9.05 -2.92
C SER A 57 -1.10 7.99 -3.35
N TRP A 58 -0.67 6.73 -3.41
CA TRP A 58 -1.46 5.60 -3.90
C TRP A 58 -1.27 4.39 -2.98
N VAL A 59 -2.37 3.73 -2.65
CA VAL A 59 -2.42 2.48 -1.87
C VAL A 59 -3.20 1.44 -2.70
N LEU A 60 -2.53 0.36 -3.09
CA LEU A 60 -3.12 -0.77 -3.79
C LEU A 60 -3.25 -1.95 -2.81
N LEU A 61 -4.46 -2.46 -2.62
CA LEU A 61 -4.76 -3.57 -1.71
C LEU A 61 -5.37 -4.73 -2.47
N ASP A 62 -5.18 -5.93 -1.95
CA ASP A 62 -5.82 -7.15 -2.44
C ASP A 62 -7.28 -7.17 -1.93
N THR A 63 -8.24 -7.49 -2.80
CA THR A 63 -9.66 -7.52 -2.43
C THR A 63 -10.00 -8.72 -1.54
N ALA A 64 -9.31 -9.85 -1.71
CA ALA A 64 -9.63 -11.14 -1.08
C ALA A 64 -8.81 -11.43 0.19
N ASP A 65 -7.65 -10.81 0.37
CA ASP A 65 -6.79 -11.08 1.53
C ASP A 65 -7.41 -10.55 2.85
N PRO A 66 -7.73 -11.42 3.82
CA PRO A 66 -8.33 -11.00 5.08
C PRO A 66 -7.41 -10.15 5.98
N THR A 67 -6.09 -10.26 5.83
CA THR A 67 -5.11 -9.51 6.66
C THR A 67 -5.16 -8.00 6.44
N GLN A 68 -5.77 -7.55 5.34
CA GLN A 68 -5.87 -6.15 4.94
C GLN A 68 -7.22 -5.52 5.31
N THR A 69 -8.08 -6.23 6.04
CA THR A 69 -9.45 -5.78 6.37
C THR A 69 -9.45 -4.47 7.13
N GLU A 70 -8.60 -4.34 8.13
CA GLU A 70 -8.50 -3.13 8.95
C GLU A 70 -8.04 -1.92 8.14
N LEU A 71 -7.00 -2.08 7.30
CA LEU A 71 -6.52 -0.99 6.46
C LEU A 71 -7.56 -0.59 5.40
N ARG A 72 -8.28 -1.54 4.79
CA ARG A 72 -9.40 -1.23 3.88
C ARG A 72 -10.50 -0.43 4.57
N ALA A 73 -10.87 -0.80 5.80
CA ALA A 73 -11.86 -0.06 6.58
C ALA A 73 -11.37 1.35 6.92
N ALA A 74 -10.12 1.47 7.39
CA ALA A 74 -9.52 2.75 7.74
C ALA A 74 -9.41 3.71 6.54
N LEU A 75 -9.00 3.22 5.37
CA LEU A 75 -8.93 4.02 4.14
C LEU A 75 -10.30 4.49 3.66
N ARG A 76 -11.34 3.67 3.83
CA ARG A 76 -12.73 4.08 3.50
C ARG A 76 -13.29 5.11 4.48
N ALA A 77 -12.87 5.06 5.73
CA ALA A 77 -13.31 5.99 6.77
C ALA A 77 -12.57 7.35 6.73
N SER A 78 -11.34 7.37 6.20
CA SER A 78 -10.56 8.61 6.11
C SER A 78 -11.04 9.52 4.97
N PRO A 79 -11.31 10.83 5.24
CA PRO A 79 -11.63 11.79 4.19
C PRO A 79 -10.41 12.13 3.31
N ARG A 80 -9.19 11.77 3.74
CA ARG A 80 -7.95 12.04 2.99
C ARG A 80 -7.70 11.07 1.84
N TRP A 81 -8.46 9.97 1.79
CA TRP A 81 -8.31 8.91 0.80
C TRP A 81 -9.62 8.65 0.09
N ARG A 82 -9.55 8.35 -1.20
CA ARG A 82 -10.72 8.01 -2.01
C ARG A 82 -10.42 6.77 -2.82
N LEU A 83 -11.36 5.83 -2.82
CA LEU A 83 -11.34 4.67 -3.72
C LEU A 83 -11.44 5.18 -5.16
N ARG A 84 -10.44 4.87 -5.98
CA ARG A 84 -10.35 5.25 -7.40
C ARG A 84 -10.62 4.09 -8.34
N TYR A 85 -10.36 2.87 -7.89
CA TYR A 85 -10.59 1.65 -8.64
C TYR A 85 -10.91 0.49 -7.70
N ALA A 86 -11.75 -0.43 -8.15
CA ALA A 86 -12.07 -1.67 -7.46
C ALA A 86 -12.50 -2.74 -8.47
N ASP A 87 -11.91 -3.93 -8.35
CA ASP A 87 -12.37 -5.16 -8.99
C ASP A 87 -12.27 -6.35 -8.01
N ASP A 88 -12.42 -7.56 -8.53
CA ASP A 88 -12.33 -8.81 -7.79
C ASP A 88 -10.92 -9.14 -7.29
N VAL A 89 -9.89 -8.48 -7.81
CA VAL A 89 -8.48 -8.70 -7.46
C VAL A 89 -7.95 -7.62 -6.53
N ALA A 90 -8.23 -6.35 -6.83
CA ALA A 90 -7.59 -5.23 -6.16
C ALA A 90 -8.48 -4.00 -5.94
N LEU A 91 -8.11 -3.24 -4.92
CA LEU A 91 -8.64 -1.92 -4.60
C LEU A 91 -7.52 -0.89 -4.70
N LEU A 92 -7.74 0.20 -5.44
CA LEU A 92 -6.81 1.32 -5.51
C LEU A 92 -7.40 2.55 -4.81
N PHE A 93 -6.72 3.02 -3.78
CA PHE A 93 -7.00 4.29 -3.12
C PHE A 93 -5.97 5.33 -3.56
N GLY A 94 -6.45 6.52 -3.88
CA GLY A 94 -5.61 7.70 -4.12
C GLY A 94 -5.94 8.79 -3.11
N ARG A 95 -5.00 9.71 -2.88
CA ARG A 95 -5.29 10.89 -2.06
C ARG A 95 -6.51 11.66 -2.60
N ALA A 96 -7.32 12.16 -1.67
CA ALA A 96 -8.35 13.13 -1.97
C ALA A 96 -7.68 14.49 -2.33
N PRO A 97 -8.25 15.26 -3.27
CA PRO A 97 -7.78 16.61 -3.58
C PRO A 97 -7.99 17.57 -2.42
#